data_AF-A0A973F916-F1
#
_entry.id   AF-A0A973F916-F1
#
_cell.length_a   1.000
_cell.length_b   1.000
_cell.length_c   1.000
_cell.angle_alpha   90.00
_cell.angle_beta   90.00
_cell.angle_gamma   90.00
#
_symmetry.space_group_name_H-M   'P 1'
#
loop_
_entity.id
_entity.type
_entity.pdbx_description
1 polymer ?
#
loop_
_entity_poly.entity_id
_entity_poly.type
_entity_poly.pdbx_seq_one_letter_code
_entity_poly.pdbx_strand_id
1 'polypeptide(L)'
;HWLQPDNIIFKISVPAIGEIEITGKDLAAPISMQSAFHDNLHIFCMYAMWTDGFELIDGKINYAKEDSQRLKDQVQVDERCLSFGEYAVIVPAVQFIEKVKIALEREKKTPIMRLVDYFDGEKFNGEIDVREIPFKKLDKFSYQKEFRICIDNQTKGDDPYTLSLGNITEISALVKSSEINMIFNIDAILKD
;
A
#
# COMPACT_ATOMS: atom_id res chain seq x y z
N HIS A 1 0.73 -5.65 17.33
CA HIS A 1 -0.42 -6.53 17.61
C HIS A 1 -1.72 -5.86 17.22
N TRP A 2 -2.66 -6.66 16.74
CA TRP A 2 -4.05 -6.30 16.53
C TRP A 2 -4.90 -7.30 17.33
N LEU A 3 -5.66 -6.81 18.29
CA LEU A 3 -6.30 -7.63 19.31
C LEU A 3 -7.81 -7.45 19.26
N GLN A 4 -8.54 -8.53 19.03
CA GLN A 4 -10.00 -8.54 19.00
C GLN A 4 -10.56 -8.45 20.43
N PRO A 5 -11.66 -7.70 20.65
CA PRO A 5 -12.28 -7.56 21.98
C PRO A 5 -12.57 -8.90 22.66
N ASP A 6 -13.14 -9.86 21.92
CA ASP A 6 -13.55 -11.15 22.46
C ASP A 6 -12.37 -12.09 22.78
N ASN A 7 -11.14 -11.70 22.40
CA ASN A 7 -9.95 -12.52 22.52
C ASN A 7 -8.98 -12.01 23.61
N ILE A 8 -9.33 -10.95 24.36
CA ILE A 8 -8.45 -10.33 25.33
C ILE A 8 -9.15 -9.98 26.65
N ILE A 9 -8.39 -10.06 27.74
CA ILE A 9 -8.75 -9.56 29.06
C ILE A 9 -7.52 -8.82 29.60
N PHE A 10 -7.69 -7.55 29.98
CA PHE A 10 -6.64 -6.80 30.68
C PHE A 10 -6.89 -6.81 32.18
N LYS A 11 -5.85 -7.15 32.94
CA LYS A 11 -5.84 -7.03 34.39
C LYS A 11 -4.84 -5.96 34.78
N ILE A 12 -5.33 -4.86 35.34
CA ILE A 12 -4.52 -3.72 35.75
C ILE A 12 -4.54 -3.68 37.28
N SER A 13 -3.37 -3.85 37.90
CA SER A 13 -3.22 -3.70 39.35
C SER A 13 -2.73 -2.29 39.66
N VAL A 14 -3.54 -1.51 40.37
CA VAL A 14 -3.20 -0.15 40.78
C VAL A 14 -3.07 -0.13 42.31
N PRO A 15 -1.89 0.21 42.88
CA PRO A 15 -1.61 0.07 44.32
C PRO A 15 -2.62 0.73 45.27
N ALA A 16 -3.32 1.79 44.83
CA ALA A 16 -4.31 2.51 45.64
C ALA A 16 -5.78 2.20 45.29
N ILE A 17 -6.04 1.55 44.15
CA ILE A 17 -7.41 1.34 43.61
C ILE A 17 -7.78 -0.16 43.61
N GLY A 18 -6.79 -1.05 43.65
CA GLY A 18 -6.98 -2.50 43.55
C GLY A 18 -6.81 -3.02 42.12
N GLU A 19 -7.40 -4.18 41.84
CA GLU A 19 -7.38 -4.79 40.50
C GLU A 19 -8.59 -4.34 39.67
N ILE A 20 -8.33 -3.91 38.45
CA ILE A 20 -9.34 -3.60 37.44
C ILE A 20 -9.24 -4.64 36.34
N GLU A 21 -10.36 -5.29 36.03
CA GLU A 21 -10.48 -6.20 34.90
C GLU A 21 -11.25 -5.50 33.77
N ILE A 22 -10.64 -5.45 32.58
CA ILE A 22 -11.25 -4.95 31.35
C ILE A 22 -11.43 -6.14 30.41
N THR A 23 -12.67 -6.40 30.02
CA THR A 23 -13.06 -7.51 29.15
C THR A 23 -13.46 -7.01 27.77
N GLY A 24 -13.73 -7.91 26.83
CA GLY A 24 -14.26 -7.55 25.51
C GLY A 24 -15.55 -6.71 25.56
N LYS A 25 -16.37 -6.84 26.60
CA LYS A 25 -17.61 -6.04 26.78
C LYS A 25 -17.33 -4.56 27.05
N ASP A 26 -16.14 -4.26 27.55
CA ASP A 26 -15.70 -2.91 27.91
C ASP A 26 -15.01 -2.21 26.72
N LEU A 27 -14.82 -2.93 25.60
CA LEU A 27 -14.12 -2.46 24.40
C LEU A 27 -15.09 -2.25 23.24
N ALA A 28 -15.06 -1.05 22.65
CA ALA A 28 -15.93 -0.70 21.52
C ALA A 28 -15.38 -1.15 20.15
N ALA A 29 -14.10 -1.51 20.07
CA ALA A 29 -13.40 -1.85 18.84
C ALA A 29 -12.10 -2.64 19.13
N PRO A 30 -11.47 -3.26 18.12
CA PRO A 30 -10.16 -3.88 18.26
C PRO A 30 -9.08 -2.91 18.76
N ILE A 31 -8.11 -3.45 19.49
CA ILE A 31 -6.97 -2.69 20.03
C ILE A 31 -5.76 -2.89 19.13
N SER A 32 -5.11 -1.78 18.75
CA SER A 32 -3.82 -1.81 18.08
C SER A 32 -2.70 -1.44 19.07
N MET A 33 -1.67 -2.28 19.13
CA MET A 33 -0.45 -2.03 19.91
C MET A 33 0.74 -2.09 18.97
N GLN A 34 1.55 -1.05 18.95
CA GLN A 34 2.62 -0.89 17.97
C GLN A 34 3.87 -0.29 18.61
N SER A 35 5.04 -0.74 18.11
CA SER A 35 6.34 -0.24 18.55
C SER A 35 6.64 1.08 17.85
N ALA A 36 7.15 2.06 18.61
CA ALA A 36 7.61 3.36 18.11
C ALA A 36 8.79 3.24 17.12
N PHE A 37 9.39 2.05 16.97
CA PHE A 37 10.37 1.79 15.91
C PHE A 37 9.81 2.16 14.52
N HIS A 38 8.55 1.79 14.24
CA HIS A 38 7.94 1.97 12.92
C HIS A 38 7.67 3.43 12.58
N ASP A 39 7.59 4.31 13.57
CA ASP A 39 7.41 5.76 13.37
C ASP A 39 8.63 6.38 12.68
N ASN A 40 9.78 5.69 12.69
CA ASN A 40 11.04 6.17 12.10
C ASN A 40 11.31 5.60 10.69
N LEU A 41 10.38 4.81 10.15
CA LEU A 41 10.51 4.25 8.80
C LEU A 41 10.08 5.28 7.76
N HIS A 42 10.89 5.44 6.72
CA HIS A 42 10.54 6.27 5.57
C HIS A 42 9.76 5.43 4.57
N ILE A 43 8.47 5.77 4.39
CA ILE A 43 7.56 5.04 3.50
C ILE A 43 7.11 5.96 2.36
N PHE A 44 7.40 5.56 1.13
CA PHE A 44 6.84 6.19 -0.07
C PHE A 44 5.78 5.28 -0.68
N CYS A 45 4.53 5.74 -0.70
CA CYS A 45 3.38 4.99 -1.22
C CYS A 45 3.01 5.43 -2.63
N MET A 46 2.66 4.47 -3.48
CA MET A 46 2.14 4.68 -4.84
C MET A 46 0.91 3.80 -5.06
N TYR A 47 0.02 4.22 -5.95
CA TYR A 47 -1.03 3.35 -6.46
C TYR A 47 -0.46 2.41 -7.52
N ALA A 48 -0.59 1.09 -7.33
CA ALA A 48 -0.16 0.09 -8.29
C ALA A 48 -1.32 -0.36 -9.17
N MET A 49 -1.18 -0.09 -10.46
CA MET A 49 -2.02 -0.69 -11.51
C MET A 49 -1.31 -1.95 -12.01
N TRP A 50 -1.97 -3.09 -11.88
CA TRP A 50 -1.47 -4.36 -12.36
C TRP A 50 -2.66 -5.27 -12.70
N THR A 51 -2.39 -6.28 -13.52
CA THR A 51 -3.38 -7.26 -13.94
C THR A 51 -2.95 -8.65 -13.53
N ASP A 52 -3.90 -9.47 -13.09
CA ASP A 52 -3.70 -10.87 -12.74
C ASP A 52 -4.49 -11.78 -13.67
N GLY A 53 -3.87 -12.89 -14.09
CA GLY A 53 -4.49 -13.85 -14.99
C GLY A 53 -4.79 -13.29 -16.39
N PHE A 54 -3.94 -12.38 -16.87
CA PHE A 54 -4.00 -11.80 -18.21
C PHE A 54 -2.59 -11.79 -18.81
N GLU A 55 -2.45 -12.33 -20.02
CA GLU A 55 -1.17 -12.35 -20.72
C GLU A 55 -0.96 -11.06 -21.52
N LEU A 56 0.22 -10.45 -21.36
CA LEU A 56 0.71 -9.45 -22.29
C LEU A 56 1.46 -10.13 -23.43
N ILE A 57 0.96 -9.94 -24.65
CA ILE A 57 1.63 -10.35 -25.89
C ILE A 57 1.91 -9.07 -26.69
N ASP A 58 3.18 -8.78 -26.97
CA ASP A 58 3.63 -7.59 -27.70
C ASP A 58 3.07 -6.26 -27.15
N GLY A 59 3.02 -6.12 -25.82
CA GLY A 59 2.52 -4.91 -25.17
C GLY A 59 0.99 -4.78 -25.15
N LYS A 60 0.26 -5.81 -25.61
CA LYS A 60 -1.21 -5.84 -25.62
C LYS A 60 -1.72 -6.96 -24.74
N ILE A 61 -2.80 -6.68 -24.00
CA ILE A 61 -3.51 -7.70 -23.24
C ILE A 61 -4.52 -8.36 -24.18
N ASN A 62 -4.34 -9.66 -24.43
CA ASN A 62 -5.32 -10.45 -25.15
C ASN A 62 -6.29 -11.07 -24.14
N TYR A 63 -7.57 -10.73 -24.24
CA TYR A 63 -8.60 -11.21 -23.31
C TYR A 63 -9.90 -11.53 -24.04
N ALA A 64 -10.65 -12.51 -23.53
CA ALA A 64 -11.97 -12.84 -24.05
C ALA A 64 -12.98 -11.74 -23.66
N LYS A 65 -14.03 -11.52 -24.46
CA LYS A 65 -15.04 -10.47 -24.18
C LYS A 65 -15.67 -10.61 -22.79
N GLU A 66 -15.85 -11.83 -22.32
CA GLU A 66 -16.34 -12.17 -20.98
C GLU A 66 -15.42 -11.68 -19.84
N ASP A 67 -14.11 -11.58 -20.08
CA ASP A 67 -13.15 -11.05 -19.11
C ASP A 67 -13.05 -9.52 -19.12
N SER A 68 -13.74 -8.82 -20.03
CA SER A 68 -13.60 -7.37 -20.20
C SER A 68 -13.88 -6.58 -18.92
N GLN A 69 -14.89 -6.98 -18.16
CA GLN A 69 -15.22 -6.33 -16.89
C GLN A 69 -14.15 -6.60 -15.84
N ARG A 70 -13.70 -7.86 -15.72
CA ARG A 70 -12.64 -8.27 -14.79
C ARG A 70 -11.36 -7.48 -15.02
N LEU A 71 -10.99 -7.30 -16.29
CA LEU A 71 -9.81 -6.51 -16.66
C LEU A 71 -9.97 -5.04 -16.29
N LYS A 72 -11.12 -4.44 -16.59
CA LYS A 72 -11.44 -3.05 -16.22
C LYS A 72 -11.35 -2.85 -14.70
N ASP A 73 -11.95 -3.73 -13.92
CA ASP A 73 -11.95 -3.65 -12.45
C ASP A 73 -10.52 -3.71 -11.86
N GLN A 74 -9.62 -4.46 -12.51
CA GLN A 74 -8.22 -4.57 -12.09
C GLN A 74 -7.42 -3.28 -12.36
N VAL A 75 -7.59 -2.66 -13.53
CA VAL A 75 -6.79 -1.48 -13.92
C VAL A 75 -7.41 -0.13 -13.54
N GLN A 76 -8.72 -0.09 -13.30
CA GLN A 76 -9.39 1.15 -12.94
C GLN A 76 -8.91 1.65 -11.57
N VAL A 77 -8.66 2.95 -11.50
CA VAL A 77 -8.38 3.69 -10.27
C VAL A 77 -9.70 3.98 -9.58
N ASP A 78 -9.81 3.57 -8.32
CA ASP A 78 -11.00 3.83 -7.49
C ASP A 78 -11.21 5.35 -7.32
N GLU A 79 -12.46 5.80 -7.44
CA GLU A 79 -12.80 7.22 -7.38
C GLU A 79 -12.36 7.90 -6.08
N ARG A 80 -12.29 7.14 -4.97
CA ARG A 80 -11.79 7.64 -3.68
C ARG A 80 -10.33 8.06 -3.73
N CYS A 81 -9.54 7.52 -4.66
CA CYS A 81 -8.14 7.90 -4.84
C CYS A 81 -8.00 9.24 -5.60
N LEU A 82 -9.04 9.68 -6.32
CA LEU A 82 -8.98 10.93 -7.09
C LEU A 82 -8.92 12.17 -6.20
N SER A 83 -9.28 12.05 -4.92
CA SER A 83 -9.18 13.13 -3.94
C SER A 83 -7.79 13.26 -3.30
N PHE A 84 -6.82 12.40 -3.65
CA PHE A 84 -5.47 12.46 -3.06
C PHE A 84 -4.60 13.58 -3.63
N GLY A 85 -4.99 14.15 -4.76
CA GLY A 85 -4.33 15.29 -5.38
C GLY A 85 -4.99 15.67 -6.69
N GLU A 86 -4.83 16.92 -7.12
CA GLU A 86 -5.39 17.40 -8.40
C GLU A 86 -4.74 16.69 -9.61
N TYR A 87 -3.48 16.31 -9.46
CA TYR A 87 -2.68 15.66 -10.49
C TYR A 87 -2.07 14.35 -9.99
N ALA A 88 -1.83 13.44 -10.94
CA ALA A 88 -1.08 12.22 -10.74
C ALA A 88 0.11 12.16 -11.71
N VAL A 89 1.17 11.48 -11.29
CA VAL A 89 2.30 11.13 -12.15
C VAL A 89 2.26 9.63 -12.40
N ILE A 90 2.12 9.24 -13.67
CA ILE A 90 2.11 7.85 -14.10
C ILE A 90 3.52 7.47 -14.55
N VAL A 91 4.03 6.33 -14.08
CA VAL A 91 5.35 5.80 -14.45
C VAL A 91 5.26 4.29 -14.74
N PRO A 92 6.01 3.75 -15.72
CA PRO A 92 6.16 2.31 -15.88
C PRO A 92 6.90 1.71 -14.69
N ALA A 93 6.27 0.76 -14.00
CA ALA A 93 6.76 0.22 -12.73
C ALA A 93 8.21 -0.29 -12.81
N VAL A 94 8.55 -1.09 -13.82
CA VAL A 94 9.90 -1.67 -13.97
C VAL A 94 10.97 -0.58 -14.12
N GLN A 95 10.74 0.39 -15.00
CA GLN A 95 11.71 1.47 -15.27
C GLN A 95 11.86 2.40 -14.06
N PHE A 96 10.76 2.71 -13.39
CA PHE A 96 10.78 3.55 -12.19
C PHE A 96 11.52 2.87 -11.03
N ILE A 97 11.18 1.61 -10.74
CA ILE A 97 11.82 0.82 -9.69
C ILE A 97 13.33 0.70 -9.94
N GLU A 98 13.74 0.51 -11.20
CA GLU A 98 15.16 0.44 -11.54
C GLU A 98 15.90 1.75 -11.25
N LYS A 99 15.31 2.90 -11.62
CA LYS A 99 15.88 4.21 -11.26
C LYS A 99 15.96 4.42 -9.75
N VAL A 100 14.95 4.00 -8.99
CA VAL A 100 14.95 4.06 -7.52
C VAL A 100 16.08 3.20 -6.94
N LYS A 101 16.24 1.95 -7.42
CA LYS A 101 17.33 1.05 -6.99
C LYS A 101 18.69 1.67 -7.25
N ILE A 102 18.94 2.14 -8.46
CA ILE A 102 20.20 2.81 -8.83
C ILE A 102 20.49 4.01 -7.92
N ALA A 103 19.47 4.82 -7.59
CA ALA A 103 19.65 5.96 -6.70
C ALA A 103 19.99 5.52 -5.26
N LEU A 104 19.30 4.49 -4.73
CA LEU A 104 19.54 3.97 -3.39
C LEU A 104 20.87 3.25 -3.25
N GLU A 105 21.34 2.56 -4.29
CA GLU A 105 22.66 1.93 -4.32
C GLU A 105 23.78 2.94 -4.17
N ARG A 106 23.65 4.13 -4.80
CA ARG A 106 24.62 5.24 -4.65
C ARG A 106 24.72 5.73 -3.22
N GLU A 107 23.61 5.70 -2.49
CA GLU A 107 23.54 6.07 -1.07
C GLU A 107 23.78 4.88 -0.12
N LYS A 108 24.09 3.68 -0.65
CA LYS A 108 24.29 2.43 0.09
C LYS A 108 23.10 2.07 0.99
N LYS A 109 21.88 2.26 0.46
CA LYS A 109 20.62 1.97 1.16
C LYS A 109 19.98 0.69 0.61
N THR A 110 19.40 -0.09 1.51
CA THR A 110 18.67 -1.32 1.16
C THR A 110 17.19 -1.13 1.44
N PRO A 111 16.37 -0.87 0.41
CA PRO A 111 14.93 -0.74 0.57
C PRO A 111 14.24 -2.10 0.66
N ILE A 112 13.03 -2.10 1.20
CA ILE A 112 12.02 -3.14 0.92
C ILE A 112 10.98 -2.50 0.01
N MET A 113 10.68 -3.14 -1.12
CA MET A 113 9.69 -2.63 -2.08
C MET A 113 8.71 -3.73 -2.46
N ARG A 114 7.41 -3.52 -2.23
CA ARG A 114 6.37 -4.48 -2.61
C ARG A 114 4.96 -3.89 -2.49
N LEU A 115 3.99 -4.66 -2.98
CA LEU A 115 2.57 -4.43 -2.75
C LEU A 115 2.22 -4.56 -1.27
N VAL A 116 1.20 -3.80 -0.86
CA VAL A 116 0.59 -3.90 0.46
C VAL A 116 -0.37 -5.08 0.50
N ASP A 117 -0.23 -5.89 1.53
CA ASP A 117 -1.17 -6.95 1.87
C ASP A 117 -2.26 -6.40 2.78
N TYR A 118 -3.49 -6.67 2.40
CA TYR A 118 -4.66 -6.22 3.13
C TYR A 118 -5.22 -7.33 4.00
N PHE A 119 -5.59 -7.00 5.25
CA PHE A 119 -6.18 -7.96 6.18
C PHE A 119 -7.52 -7.46 6.72
N ASP A 120 -8.41 -8.42 6.97
CA ASP A 120 -9.72 -8.19 7.58
C ASP A 120 -9.53 -7.84 9.06
N GLY A 121 -9.80 -6.58 9.40
CA GLY A 121 -9.65 -6.05 10.76
C GLY A 121 -10.66 -6.60 11.76
N GLU A 122 -11.74 -7.24 11.32
CA GLU A 122 -12.76 -7.85 12.18
C GLU A 122 -12.44 -9.31 12.47
N LYS A 123 -11.68 -9.98 11.59
CA LYS A 123 -11.31 -11.40 11.75
C LYS A 123 -9.89 -11.62 12.24
N PHE A 124 -8.95 -10.75 11.87
CA PHE A 124 -7.55 -10.93 12.26
C PHE A 124 -7.38 -10.69 13.77
N ASN A 125 -6.65 -11.57 14.43
CA ASN A 125 -6.23 -11.40 15.82
C ASN A 125 -4.81 -11.93 15.98
N GLY A 126 -3.87 -11.08 16.40
CA GLY A 126 -2.52 -11.52 16.71
C GLY A 126 -1.44 -10.49 16.40
N GLU A 127 -0.23 -11.01 16.23
CA GLU A 127 0.95 -10.23 15.89
C GLU A 127 1.16 -10.18 14.38
N ILE A 128 1.62 -9.03 13.91
CA ILE A 128 2.13 -8.86 12.56
C ILE A 128 3.64 -8.76 12.70
N ASP A 129 4.38 -9.56 11.92
CA ASP A 129 5.84 -9.52 11.91
C ASP A 129 6.34 -8.09 11.68
N VAL A 130 7.35 -7.67 12.45
CA VAL A 130 7.90 -6.32 12.43
C VAL A 130 8.30 -5.85 11.03
N ARG A 131 8.80 -6.76 10.18
CA ARG A 131 9.19 -6.44 8.80
C ARG A 131 8.00 -6.33 7.85
N GLU A 132 6.86 -6.90 8.25
CA GLU A 132 5.62 -6.89 7.48
C GLU A 132 4.75 -5.68 7.78
N ILE A 133 4.89 -5.04 8.94
CA ILE A 133 4.07 -3.90 9.37
C ILE A 133 3.99 -2.78 8.31
N PRO A 134 5.09 -2.35 7.66
CA PRO A 134 5.03 -1.31 6.63
C PRO A 134 4.23 -1.72 5.39
N PHE A 135 3.87 -2.99 5.25
CA PHE A 135 3.16 -3.55 4.10
C PHE A 135 1.87 -4.26 4.50
N LYS A 136 1.36 -4.03 5.72
CA LYS A 136 0.05 -4.51 6.15
C LYS A 136 -0.89 -3.34 6.35
N LYS A 137 -2.11 -3.47 5.83
CA LYS A 137 -3.16 -2.45 5.97
C LYS A 137 -4.53 -3.09 6.14
N LEU A 138 -5.45 -2.39 6.79
CA LEU A 138 -6.85 -2.83 6.88
C LEU A 138 -7.47 -2.90 5.48
N ASP A 139 -8.22 -3.96 5.24
CA ASP A 139 -8.94 -4.26 3.99
C ASP A 139 -9.92 -3.18 3.54
N LYS A 140 -10.50 -2.40 4.46
CA LYS A 140 -11.29 -1.21 4.12
C LYS A 140 -10.53 -0.18 3.28
N PHE A 141 -9.18 -0.25 3.26
CA PHE A 141 -8.30 0.58 2.44
C PHE A 141 -7.73 -0.14 1.21
N SER A 142 -8.20 -1.35 0.89
CA SER A 142 -7.76 -2.14 -0.28
C SER A 142 -7.93 -1.42 -1.61
N TYR A 143 -8.88 -0.48 -1.67
CA TYR A 143 -9.10 0.38 -2.84
C TYR A 143 -7.90 1.26 -3.21
N GLN A 144 -6.94 1.45 -2.30
CA GLN A 144 -5.74 2.24 -2.56
C GLN A 144 -4.67 1.47 -3.34
N LYS A 145 -4.79 0.14 -3.46
CA LYS A 145 -3.89 -0.76 -4.21
C LYS A 145 -2.41 -0.37 -4.08
N GLU A 146 -1.93 -0.21 -2.85
CA GLU A 146 -0.64 0.43 -2.60
C GLU A 146 0.55 -0.47 -2.97
N PHE A 147 1.54 0.13 -3.62
CA PHE A 147 2.92 -0.33 -3.62
C PHE A 147 3.75 0.63 -2.77
N ARG A 148 4.58 0.08 -1.89
CA ARG A 148 5.40 0.87 -0.96
C ARG A 148 6.88 0.63 -1.21
N ILE A 149 7.65 1.70 -1.07
CA ILE A 149 9.10 1.67 -0.90
C ILE A 149 9.37 2.07 0.55
N CYS A 150 9.91 1.15 1.34
CA CYS A 150 10.23 1.35 2.75
C CYS A 150 11.74 1.37 2.94
N ILE A 151 12.23 2.38 3.65
CA ILE A 151 13.65 2.55 3.99
C ILE A 151 13.77 2.82 5.49
N ASP A 152 14.60 2.02 6.16
CA ASP A 152 15.09 2.34 7.49
C ASP A 152 16.45 3.05 7.35
N ASN A 153 16.45 4.36 7.61
CA ASN A 153 17.67 5.16 7.60
C ASN A 153 18.29 5.30 8.99
N GLN A 154 17.72 4.66 10.02
CA GLN A 154 18.12 4.77 11.42
C GLN A 154 18.10 6.23 11.93
N THR A 155 17.33 7.08 11.25
CA THR A 155 17.04 8.46 11.65
C THR A 155 15.82 8.49 12.55
N LYS A 156 15.68 9.51 13.38
CA LYS A 156 14.48 9.74 14.17
C LYS A 156 13.89 11.10 13.85
N GLY A 157 12.58 11.24 14.07
CA GLY A 157 11.83 12.48 13.84
C GLY A 157 11.04 12.47 12.54
N ASP A 158 10.43 13.61 12.24
CA ASP A 158 9.43 13.74 11.18
C ASP A 158 10.00 14.28 9.86
N ASP A 159 11.33 14.42 9.76
CA ASP A 159 11.99 14.93 8.57
C ASP A 159 11.87 13.93 7.41
N PRO A 160 11.42 14.37 6.22
CA PRO A 160 11.31 13.47 5.09
C PRO A 160 12.70 13.07 4.58
N TYR A 161 12.88 11.79 4.28
CA TYR A 161 14.01 11.35 3.47
C TYR A 161 13.80 11.71 2.00
N THR A 162 14.73 12.50 1.44
CA THR A 162 14.68 12.91 0.02
C THR A 162 15.68 12.11 -0.79
N LEU A 163 15.20 11.37 -1.79
CA LEU A 163 16.00 10.62 -2.74
C LEU A 163 15.97 11.30 -4.12
N SER A 164 17.13 11.64 -4.66
CA SER A 164 17.22 12.23 -6.00
C SER A 164 17.32 11.16 -7.09
N LEU A 165 16.29 11.06 -7.94
CA LEU A 165 16.26 10.15 -9.09
C LEU A 165 16.85 10.76 -10.38
N GLY A 166 17.21 12.05 -10.35
CA GLY A 166 17.50 12.84 -11.55
C GLY A 166 16.26 13.09 -12.39
N ASN A 167 16.46 13.35 -13.69
CA ASN A 167 15.34 13.58 -14.62
C ASN A 167 14.62 12.25 -14.94
N ILE A 168 13.31 12.22 -14.71
CA ILE A 168 12.43 11.08 -15.01
C ILE A 168 11.35 11.41 -16.05
N THR A 169 11.41 12.59 -16.67
CA THR A 169 10.40 13.08 -17.63
C THR A 169 10.15 12.08 -18.77
N GLU A 170 11.20 11.39 -19.23
CA GLU A 170 11.13 10.38 -20.30
C GLU A 170 10.29 9.15 -19.93
N ILE A 171 10.10 8.88 -18.63
CA ILE A 171 9.35 7.72 -18.12
C ILE A 171 8.12 8.13 -17.32
N SER A 172 7.72 9.41 -17.38
CA SER A 172 6.65 9.93 -16.55
C SER A 172 5.64 10.72 -17.37
N ALA A 173 4.36 10.52 -17.09
CA ALA A 173 3.28 11.34 -17.62
C ALA A 173 2.56 12.05 -16.48
N LEU A 174 2.44 13.37 -16.57
CA LEU A 174 1.61 14.17 -15.66
C LEU A 174 0.19 14.20 -16.20
N VAL A 175 -0.78 13.87 -15.35
CA VAL A 175 -2.19 13.77 -15.73
C VAL A 175 -3.06 14.39 -14.65
N LYS A 176 -4.23 14.94 -15.03
CA LYS A 176 -5.22 15.30 -14.02
C LYS A 176 -5.79 14.03 -13.41
N SER A 177 -5.94 14.00 -12.09
CA SER A 177 -6.48 12.83 -11.40
C SER A 177 -7.87 12.47 -11.93
N SER A 178 -8.72 13.46 -12.24
CA SER A 178 -10.05 13.26 -12.83
C SER A 178 -10.06 12.57 -14.20
N GLU A 179 -8.91 12.53 -14.89
CA GLU A 179 -8.76 11.98 -16.24
C GLU A 179 -8.02 10.63 -16.22
N ILE A 180 -7.53 10.17 -15.05
CA ILE A 180 -6.63 9.00 -14.96
C ILE A 180 -7.23 7.73 -15.59
N ASN A 181 -8.52 7.50 -15.38
CA ASN A 181 -9.24 6.35 -15.92
C ASN A 181 -9.55 6.47 -17.43
N MET A 182 -9.42 7.67 -18.02
CA MET A 182 -9.62 7.90 -19.45
C MET A 182 -8.35 7.63 -20.26
N ILE A 183 -7.19 7.65 -19.61
CA ILE A 183 -5.89 7.47 -20.27
C ILE A 183 -5.64 6.00 -20.63
N PHE A 184 -6.21 5.08 -19.85
CA PHE A 184 -6.10 3.66 -20.10
C PHE A 184 -7.22 3.19 -21.01
N ASN A 185 -7.01 3.33 -22.33
CA ASN A 185 -7.91 2.74 -23.31
C ASN A 185 -7.54 1.27 -23.50
N ILE A 186 -8.30 0.37 -22.87
CA ILE A 186 -8.15 -1.07 -23.09
C ILE A 186 -8.87 -1.43 -24.38
N ASP A 187 -8.16 -1.39 -25.50
CA ASP A 187 -8.69 -1.87 -26.77
C ASP A 187 -8.65 -3.40 -26.80
N ALA A 188 -9.82 -4.04 -26.83
CA ALA A 188 -9.94 -5.48 -27.04
C ALA A 188 -9.59 -5.81 -28.49
N ILE A 189 -8.60 -6.69 -28.72
CA ILE A 189 -8.50 -7.39 -30.00
C ILE A 189 -9.33 -8.66 -29.86
N LEU A 190 -10.49 -8.68 -30.53
CA LEU A 190 -11.35 -9.86 -30.60
C LEU A 190 -10.58 -10.97 -31.34
N LYS A 191 -10.57 -12.19 -30.78
CA LYS A 191 -10.29 -13.39 -31.57
C LYS A 191 -11.56 -13.73 -32.34
N ASP A 192 -11.42 -13.88 -33.67
CA ASP A 192 -12.42 -14.52 -34.52
C ASP A 192 -12.64 -15.99 -34.13
#